data_AF-A0A960BXC3-F1
#
_entry.id   AF-A0A960BXC3-F1
#
_cell.length_a   1.000
_cell.length_b   1.000
_cell.length_c   1.000
_cell.angle_alpha   90.00
_cell.angle_beta   90.00
_cell.angle_gamma   90.00
#
_symmetry.space_group_name_H-M   'P 1'
#
loop_
_entity.id
_entity.type
_entity.pdbx_description
1 polymer ?
#
loop_
_entity_poly.entity_id
_entity_poly.type
_entity_poly.pdbx_seq_one_letter_code
_entity_poly.pdbx_strand_id
1 'polypeptide(L)'
;MIDDLEPIVGAHTAIPLGGGDICRAFRIEVDGDRYFAKTPRFPDPHLLPAEAEGLAGLDAAVPGLVPGVVHVDEDWLVLQWVDQAVADPAAAATLGRMLAHLHAAPAGDFGDGHAQGRIG
;
A
#
# COMPACT_ATOMS: atom_id res chain seq x y z
N MET A 1 14.14 0.79 -14.45
CA MET A 1 12.66 0.66 -14.39
C MET A 1 12.17 -0.51 -13.54
N ILE A 2 12.97 -1.55 -13.30
CA ILE A 2 12.82 -2.45 -12.14
C ILE A 2 14.12 -2.47 -11.34
N ASP A 3 15.25 -2.33 -12.04
CA ASP A 3 16.59 -2.18 -11.47
C ASP A 3 16.70 -0.99 -10.49
N ASP A 4 15.81 0.01 -10.62
CA ASP A 4 15.75 1.18 -9.71
C ASP A 4 15.28 0.80 -8.29
N LEU A 5 14.78 -0.43 -8.08
CA LEU A 5 14.44 -0.98 -6.77
C LEU A 5 15.63 -1.61 -6.05
N GLU A 6 16.75 -1.89 -6.74
CA GLU A 6 17.93 -2.52 -6.12
C GLU A 6 18.48 -1.72 -4.93
N PRO A 7 18.55 -0.37 -4.96
CA PRO A 7 18.95 0.42 -3.79
C PRO A 7 17.96 0.36 -2.61
N ILE A 8 16.71 -0.03 -2.86
CA ILE A 8 15.62 -0.02 -1.87
C ILE A 8 15.50 -1.38 -1.17
N VAL A 9 15.46 -2.45 -1.97
CA VAL A 9 15.22 -3.83 -1.48
C VAL A 9 16.41 -4.77 -1.68
N GLY A 10 17.48 -4.34 -2.33
CA GLY A 10 18.62 -5.18 -2.71
C GLY A 10 18.40 -5.96 -4.01
N ALA A 11 19.30 -6.92 -4.28
CA ALA A 11 19.20 -7.81 -5.43
C ALA A 11 17.91 -8.63 -5.34
N HIS A 12 17.10 -8.59 -6.41
CA HIS A 12 15.72 -9.08 -6.33
C HIS A 12 15.25 -9.73 -7.63
N THR A 13 14.20 -10.53 -7.52
CA THR A 13 13.38 -10.95 -8.67
C THR A 13 12.07 -10.18 -8.66
N ALA A 14 11.70 -9.59 -9.80
CA ALA A 14 10.44 -8.87 -9.94
C ALA A 14 9.48 -9.60 -10.88
N ILE A 15 8.30 -9.92 -10.38
CA ILE A 15 7.26 -10.66 -11.09
C ILE A 15 6.08 -9.71 -11.32
N PRO A 16 5.74 -9.37 -12.57
CA PRO A 16 4.59 -8.51 -12.85
C PRO A 16 3.30 -9.10 -12.30
N LEU A 17 2.52 -8.27 -11.63
CA LEU A 17 1.18 -8.59 -11.18
C LEU A 17 0.15 -7.93 -12.12
N GLY A 18 -0.99 -8.59 -12.29
CA GLY A 18 -2.13 -7.96 -12.95
C GLY A 18 -2.70 -6.83 -12.09
N GLY A 19 -3.18 -5.77 -12.73
CA GLY A 19 -3.94 -4.70 -12.07
C GLY A 19 -3.58 -3.29 -12.52
N GLY A 20 -4.60 -2.41 -12.49
CA GLY A 20 -4.49 -0.95 -12.54
C GLY A 20 -4.18 -0.31 -13.91
N ASP A 21 -4.98 0.68 -14.28
CA ASP A 21 -4.73 1.55 -15.44
C ASP A 21 -3.75 2.70 -15.13
N ILE A 22 -3.44 2.92 -13.83
CA ILE A 22 -2.65 4.07 -13.34
C ILE A 22 -1.22 3.65 -12.98
N CYS A 23 -1.06 2.51 -12.30
CA CYS A 23 0.24 1.98 -11.87
C CYS A 23 0.53 0.62 -12.49
N ARG A 24 1.82 0.28 -12.55
CA ARG A 24 2.28 -1.11 -12.70
C ARG A 24 2.57 -1.68 -11.32
N ALA A 25 2.28 -2.97 -11.13
CA ALA A 25 2.45 -3.66 -9.87
C ALA A 25 3.33 -4.90 -10.04
N PHE A 26 4.09 -5.22 -9.00
CA PHE A 26 5.05 -6.31 -8.99
C PHE A 26 5.05 -7.02 -7.64
N ARG A 27 5.24 -8.34 -7.67
CA ARG A 27 5.75 -9.08 -6.51
C ARG A 27 7.27 -9.06 -6.60
N ILE A 28 7.90 -8.57 -5.55
CA ILE A 28 9.35 -8.52 -5.41
C ILE A 28 9.77 -9.63 -4.45
N GLU A 29 10.76 -10.43 -4.85
CA GLU A 29 11.33 -11.51 -4.05
C GLU A 29 12.81 -11.23 -3.76
N VAL A 30 13.18 -11.23 -2.47
CA VAL A 30 14.53 -10.96 -1.97
C VAL A 30 14.86 -11.96 -0.87
N ASP A 31 15.87 -12.81 -1.06
CA ASP A 31 16.35 -13.77 -0.05
C ASP A 31 15.25 -14.61 0.63
N GLY A 32 14.14 -14.87 -0.06
CA GLY A 32 12.98 -15.62 0.44
C GLY A 32 11.85 -14.74 1.02
N ASP A 33 12.11 -13.47 1.27
CA ASP A 33 11.10 -12.47 1.61
C ASP A 33 10.35 -11.96 0.38
N ARG A 34 9.13 -11.46 0.62
CA ARG A 34 8.23 -10.98 -0.43
C ARG A 34 7.75 -9.57 -0.11
N TYR A 35 7.68 -8.74 -1.15
CA TYR A 35 7.14 -7.39 -1.09
C TYR A 35 6.21 -7.13 -2.26
N PHE A 36 5.28 -6.20 -2.07
CA PHE A 36 4.50 -5.64 -3.16
C PHE A 36 5.11 -4.29 -3.55
N ALA A 37 5.44 -4.11 -4.82
CA ALA A 37 5.93 -2.83 -5.33
C ALA A 37 5.00 -2.30 -6.42
N LYS A 38 4.75 -1.00 -6.43
CA LYS A 38 4.07 -0.33 -7.53
C LYS A 38 4.80 0.92 -7.96
N THR A 39 4.65 1.25 -9.24
CA THR A 39 5.23 2.43 -9.87
C THR A 39 4.22 3.05 -10.84
N PRO A 40 4.12 4.39 -10.96
CA PRO A 40 3.20 5.05 -11.88
C PRO A 40 3.49 4.69 -13.34
N ARG A 41 2.45 4.63 -14.18
CA ARG A 41 2.61 4.54 -15.64
C ARG A 41 2.99 5.87 -16.26
N PHE A 42 2.59 6.97 -15.61
CA PHE A 42 2.94 8.34 -15.96
C PHE A 42 3.50 9.03 -14.72
N PRO A 43 4.56 9.85 -14.84
CA PRO A 43 5.13 10.55 -13.70
C PRO A 43 4.09 11.40 -12.97
N ASP A 44 3.94 11.18 -11.66
CA ASP A 44 3.14 12.00 -10.76
C ASP A 44 3.77 11.94 -9.37
N PRO A 45 4.48 13.01 -8.95
CA PRO A 45 5.25 13.01 -7.71
C PRO A 45 4.38 12.98 -6.44
N HIS A 46 3.06 13.10 -6.58
CA HIS A 46 2.13 13.12 -5.46
C HIS A 46 1.33 11.83 -5.31
N LEU A 47 1.26 11.00 -6.36
CA LEU A 47 0.39 9.82 -6.38
C LEU A 47 0.75 8.79 -5.31
N LEU A 48 2.01 8.37 -5.27
CA LEU A 48 2.46 7.34 -4.34
C LEU A 48 2.63 7.85 -2.90
N PRO A 49 3.14 9.07 -2.66
CA PRO A 49 3.19 9.64 -1.31
C PRO A 49 1.79 9.80 -0.68
N ALA A 50 0.80 10.26 -1.44
CA ALA A 50 -0.57 10.39 -0.93
C ALA A 50 -1.15 9.04 -0.50
N GLU A 51 -0.90 7.98 -1.28
CA GLU A 51 -1.38 6.65 -0.88
C GLU A 51 -0.64 6.10 0.35
N ALA A 52 0.66 6.32 0.47
CA ALA A 52 1.41 5.92 1.66
C ALA A 52 0.93 6.65 2.92
N GLU A 53 0.60 7.94 2.82
CA GLU A 53 0.01 8.71 3.91
C GLU A 53 -1.37 8.16 4.31
N GLY A 54 -2.22 7.83 3.33
CA GLY A 54 -3.49 7.17 3.57
C GLY A 54 -3.33 5.84 4.31
N LEU A 55 -2.37 4.99 3.90
CA LEU A 55 -2.05 3.74 4.60
C LEU A 55 -1.59 3.99 6.04
N ALA A 56 -0.72 4.97 6.26
CA ALA A 56 -0.25 5.32 7.60
C ALA A 56 -1.40 5.82 8.50
N GLY A 57 -2.34 6.61 7.95
CA GLY A 57 -3.53 7.04 8.67
C GLY A 57 -4.46 5.88 9.05
N LEU A 58 -4.67 4.93 8.14
CA LEU A 58 -5.46 3.72 8.41
C LEU A 58 -4.82 2.85 9.49
N ASP A 59 -3.51 2.63 9.44
CA ASP A 59 -2.79 1.84 10.45
C ASP A 59 -2.76 2.53 11.81
N ALA A 60 -2.60 3.86 11.85
CA ALA A 60 -2.67 4.63 13.08
C ALA A 60 -4.06 4.53 13.75
N ALA A 61 -5.14 4.48 12.96
CA ALA A 61 -6.48 4.30 13.46
C ALA A 61 -6.75 2.86 13.90
N VAL A 62 -6.28 1.87 13.13
CA VAL A 62 -6.48 0.44 13.41
C VAL A 62 -5.21 -0.34 13.05
N PRO A 63 -4.31 -0.56 14.03
CA PRO A 63 -3.04 -1.24 13.78
C PRO A 63 -3.23 -2.63 13.17
N GLY A 64 -2.52 -2.89 12.06
CA GLY A 64 -2.56 -4.17 11.35
C GLY A 64 -3.76 -4.35 10.41
N LEU A 65 -4.58 -3.32 10.18
CA LEU A 65 -5.64 -3.36 9.16
C LEU A 65 -5.08 -3.36 7.73
N VAL A 66 -3.94 -2.71 7.53
CA VAL A 66 -3.32 -2.46 6.22
C VAL A 66 -1.88 -2.98 6.20
N PRO A 67 -1.30 -3.28 5.02
CA PRO A 67 0.11 -3.64 4.93
C PRO A 67 1.01 -2.47 5.34
N GLY A 68 2.11 -2.79 6.03
CA GLY A 68 3.12 -1.79 6.37
C GLY A 68 3.81 -1.21 5.13
N VAL A 69 4.10 0.09 5.15
CA VAL A 69 4.91 0.78 4.14
C VAL A 69 6.39 0.51 4.42
N VAL A 70 7.09 -0.08 3.45
CA VAL A 70 8.54 -0.35 3.52
C VAL A 70 9.33 0.82 2.93
N HIS A 71 8.86 1.37 1.82
CA HIS A 71 9.48 2.50 1.15
C HIS A 71 8.45 3.30 0.36
N VAL A 72 8.61 4.61 0.29
CA VAL A 72 7.84 5.48 -0.61
C VAL A 72 8.68 6.64 -1.14
N ASP A 73 8.57 6.90 -2.43
CA ASP A 73 8.99 8.12 -3.11
C ASP A 73 8.03 8.43 -4.29
N GLU A 74 8.44 9.29 -5.23
CA GLU A 74 7.66 9.66 -6.41
C GLU A 74 7.53 8.55 -7.47
N ASP A 75 8.45 7.59 -7.47
CA ASP A 75 8.57 6.53 -8.48
C ASP A 75 8.10 5.17 -7.96
N TRP A 76 8.23 4.91 -6.67
CA TRP A 76 7.95 3.63 -6.03
C TRP A 76 7.20 3.74 -4.71
N LEU A 77 6.21 2.86 -4.53
CA LEU A 77 5.70 2.46 -3.22
C LEU A 77 5.96 0.97 -3.03
N VAL A 78 6.69 0.62 -1.98
CA VAL A 78 6.97 -0.77 -1.58
C VAL A 78 6.26 -1.05 -0.27
N LEU A 79 5.46 -2.11 -0.24
CA LEU A 79 4.64 -2.53 0.89
C LEU A 79 5.01 -3.95 1.31
N GLN A 80 4.71 -4.24 2.59
CA GLN A 80 4.65 -5.60 3.09
C GLN A 80 3.78 -6.48 2.19
N TRP A 81 4.26 -7.68 1.87
CA TRP A 81 3.43 -8.67 1.16
C TRP A 81 2.33 -9.23 2.06
N VAL A 82 1.11 -9.30 1.52
CA VAL A 82 -0.04 -9.93 2.18
C VAL A 82 -0.37 -11.22 1.47
N ASP A 83 -0.28 -12.34 2.19
CA ASP A 83 -0.66 -13.64 1.66
C ASP A 83 -2.18 -13.76 1.55
N GLN A 84 -2.64 -14.26 0.40
CA GLN A 84 -4.05 -14.61 0.24
C GLN A 84 -4.34 -15.91 0.98
N ALA A 85 -5.42 -15.90 1.76
CA ALA A 85 -5.94 -17.07 2.44
C ALA A 85 -7.32 -17.45 1.88
N VAL A 86 -7.73 -18.70 2.11
CA VAL A 86 -9.09 -19.13 1.83
C VAL A 86 -10.06 -18.35 2.70
N ALA A 87 -11.22 -18.01 2.15
CA ALA A 87 -12.26 -17.29 2.89
C ALA A 87 -12.66 -18.05 4.16
N ASP A 88 -12.66 -17.33 5.29
CA ASP A 88 -12.98 -17.85 6.62
C ASP A 88 -13.99 -16.92 7.32
N PRO A 89 -15.15 -17.44 7.78
CA PRO A 89 -16.11 -16.66 8.54
C PRO A 89 -15.55 -15.97 9.78
N ALA A 90 -14.57 -16.57 10.48
CA ALA A 90 -13.97 -15.97 11.66
C ALA A 90 -13.05 -14.78 11.30
N ALA A 91 -12.26 -14.93 10.23
CA ALA A 91 -11.51 -13.83 9.63
C ALA A 91 -12.43 -12.68 9.17
N ALA A 92 -13.54 -13.00 8.50
CA ALA A 92 -14.52 -12.00 8.08
C ALA A 92 -15.15 -11.23 9.26
N ALA A 93 -15.50 -11.93 10.34
CA ALA A 93 -16.01 -11.29 11.55
C ALA A 93 -14.97 -10.39 12.23
N THR A 94 -13.69 -10.78 12.19
CA THR A 94 -12.57 -9.96 12.70
C THR A 94 -12.39 -8.71 11.87
N LEU A 95 -12.34 -8.83 10.55
CA LEU A 95 -12.27 -7.69 9.63
C LEU A 95 -13.46 -6.74 9.84
N GLY A 96 -14.68 -7.27 10.00
CA GLY A 96 -15.86 -6.46 10.27
C GLY A 96 -15.76 -5.61 11.54
N ARG A 97 -15.16 -6.14 12.62
CA ARG A 97 -14.88 -5.37 13.84
C ARG A 97 -13.82 -4.31 13.63
N MET A 98 -12.76 -4.62 12.87
CA MET A 98 -11.72 -3.65 12.54
C MET A 98 -12.26 -2.49 11.71
N LEU A 99 -13.10 -2.77 10.70
CA LEU A 99 -13.77 -1.75 9.89
C LEU A 99 -14.76 -0.91 10.71
N ALA A 100 -15.50 -1.52 11.64
CA ALA A 100 -16.37 -0.78 12.54
C ALA A 100 -15.56 0.16 13.46
N HIS A 101 -14.39 -0.28 13.93
CA HIS A 101 -13.49 0.56 14.72
C HIS A 101 -12.94 1.73 13.88
N LEU A 102 -12.50 1.45 12.66
CA LEU A 102 -12.03 2.46 11.71
C LEU A 102 -13.09 3.53 11.47
N HIS A 103 -14.33 3.14 11.16
CA HIS A 103 -15.41 4.11 10.91
C HIS A 103 -15.83 4.91 12.14
N ALA A 104 -15.55 4.41 13.34
CA ALA A 104 -15.83 5.12 14.59
C ALA A 104 -14.67 6.04 15.01
N ALA A 105 -13.50 5.94 14.37
CA ALA A 105 -12.37 6.79 14.66
C ALA A 105 -12.69 8.26 14.33
N PRO A 106 -12.33 9.22 15.20
CA PRO A 106 -12.61 10.62 14.95
C PRO A 106 -11.77 11.13 13.76
N ALA A 107 -12.42 11.86 12.85
CA ALA A 107 -11.77 12.63 11.80
C ALA A 107 -12.02 14.12 12.06
N GLY A 108 -10.98 14.95 11.87
CA GLY A 108 -11.07 16.39 12.11
C GLY A 108 -11.96 17.11 11.10
N ASP A 109 -11.85 16.73 9.82
CA ASP A 109 -12.58 17.31 8.69
C ASP A 109 -12.85 16.23 7.63
N PHE A 110 -13.68 16.56 6.64
CA PHE A 110 -13.84 15.73 5.45
C PHE A 110 -12.69 15.96 4.47
N GLY A 111 -12.24 14.87 3.85
CA GLY A 111 -11.07 14.88 2.98
C GLY A 111 -9.76 14.83 3.76
N ASP A 112 -8.65 14.91 3.04
CA ASP A 112 -7.29 14.83 3.58
C ASP A 112 -6.65 16.21 3.79
N GLY A 113 -7.34 17.29 3.42
CA GLY A 113 -6.83 18.66 3.52
C GLY A 113 -5.70 18.98 2.54
N HIS A 114 -5.37 18.08 1.58
CA HIS A 114 -4.33 18.35 0.60
C HIS A 114 -4.77 19.46 -0.35
N ALA A 115 -3.85 20.39 -0.64
CA ALA A 115 -4.08 21.53 -1.52
C ALA A 115 -4.54 21.12 -2.94
N GLN A 116 -4.30 19.87 -3.35
CA GLN A 116 -4.70 19.32 -4.64
C GLN A 116 -6.00 18.51 -4.62
N GLY A 117 -6.66 18.34 -3.47
CA GLY A 117 -7.95 17.65 -3.35
C GLY A 117 -7.93 16.22 -3.88
N ARG A 118 -6.81 15.51 -3.69
CA ARG A 118 -6.66 14.14 -4.19
C ARG A 118 -7.46 13.20 -3.29
N ILE A 119 -8.17 12.28 -3.90
CA ILE A 119 -8.68 11.09 -3.25
C ILE A 119 -7.80 9.96 -3.76
N GLY A 120 -7.28 9.13 -2.84
CA GLY A 120 -6.48 7.96 -3.18
C GLY A 120 -7.15 7.06 -4.21
#